data_AF-A0A2T4V5W9-F1
#
_entry.id   AF-A0A2T4V5W9-F1
#
_cell.length_a   1.000
_cell.length_b   1.000
_cell.length_c   1.000
_cell.angle_alpha   90.00
_cell.angle_beta   90.00
_cell.angle_gamma   90.00
#
_symmetry.space_group_name_H-M   'P 1'
#
loop_
_entity.id
_entity.type
_entity.pdbx_description
1 polymer ?
#
loop_
_entity_poly.entity_id
_entity_poly.type
_entity_poly.pdbx_seq_one_letter_code
_entity_poly.pdbx_strand_id
1 'polypeptide(L)' 'MRADVDEDEENFSNNASLPEWKQECIKFYYSCIQGGWTGKCDDCLRYCEEQQKWPSSKCHER' A
#
# COMPACT_ATOMS: atom_id res chain seq x y z
N MET A 1 -4.59 -6.85 35.77
CA MET A 1 -4.50 -7.92 34.76
C MET A 1 -3.69 -7.38 33.59
N ARG A 2 -2.71 -8.13 33.08
CA ARG A 2 -2.05 -7.86 31.79
C ARG A 2 -3.04 -8.30 30.71
N ALA A 3 -3.39 -7.37 29.84
CA ALA A 3 -4.12 -7.66 28.60
C ALA A 3 -3.18 -7.23 27.48
N ASP A 4 -2.30 -8.15 27.10
CA ASP A 4 -1.67 -8.18 25.80
C ASP A 4 -2.82 -8.42 24.80
N VAL A 5 -3.26 -7.36 24.13
CA VAL A 5 -4.13 -7.46 22.96
C VAL A 5 -3.36 -6.75 21.86
N ASP A 6 -2.76 -7.54 20.97
CA ASP A 6 -2.32 -7.11 19.64
C ASP A 6 -3.42 -6.26 18.99
N GLU A 7 -3.27 -4.93 19.01
CA GLU A 7 -4.16 -3.98 18.35
C GLU A 7 -3.79 -3.75 16.86
N ASP A 8 -2.87 -4.55 16.31
CA ASP A 8 -2.33 -4.36 14.96
C ASP A 8 -2.67 -5.51 13.98
N GLU A 9 -3.49 -6.49 14.38
CA GLU A 9 -4.05 -7.48 13.45
C GLU A 9 -5.53 -7.17 13.17
N GLU A 10 -5.84 -7.00 11.88
CA GLU A 10 -7.18 -6.89 11.30
C GLU A 10 -7.86 -5.51 11.28
N ASN A 11 -7.36 -4.60 10.42
CA ASN A 11 -8.28 -3.70 9.73
C ASN A 11 -7.92 -3.37 8.28
N PHE A 12 -7.71 -4.40 7.45
CA PHE A 12 -7.83 -4.26 6.00
C PHE A 12 -9.26 -3.88 5.55
N SER A 13 -10.24 -3.96 6.46
CA SER A 13 -11.65 -3.59 6.27
C SER A 13 -11.96 -2.09 6.44
N ASN A 14 -10.99 -1.25 6.84
CA ASN A 14 -11.13 0.20 7.01
C ASN A 14 -10.88 1.01 5.72
N ASN A 15 -10.70 0.34 4.58
CA ASN A 15 -10.30 0.97 3.31
C ASN A 15 -11.24 2.08 2.82
N ALA A 16 -12.50 2.10 3.26
CA ALA A 16 -13.48 3.12 2.89
C ALA A 16 -13.21 4.51 3.50
N SER A 17 -12.38 4.62 4.55
CA SER A 17 -11.98 5.90 5.16
C SER A 17 -10.55 6.33 4.81
N LEU A 18 -9.85 5.57 3.97
CA LEU A 18 -8.49 5.93 3.62
C LEU A 18 -8.48 7.14 2.67
N PRO A 19 -7.55 8.07 2.87
CA PRO A 19 -7.37 9.20 1.96
C PRO A 19 -7.09 8.69 0.53
N GLU A 20 -7.48 9.48 -0.47
CA GLU A 20 -7.42 9.11 -1.89
C GLU A 20 -6.05 8.54 -2.29
N TRP A 21 -4.97 9.11 -1.74
CA TRP A 21 -3.62 8.63 -2.00
C TRP A 21 -3.39 7.17 -1.57
N LYS A 22 -3.95 6.72 -0.45
CA LYS A 22 -3.81 5.32 0.01
C LYS A 22 -4.58 4.37 -0.89
N GLN A 23 -5.78 4.78 -1.32
CA GLN A 23 -6.56 3.99 -2.27
C GLN A 23 -5.80 3.84 -3.60
N GLU A 24 -5.16 4.92 -4.05
CA GLU A 24 -4.28 4.93 -5.22
C GLU A 24 -3.06 4.02 -5.02
N CYS A 25 -2.39 4.09 -3.86
CA CYS A 25 -1.27 3.20 -3.52
C CYS A 25 -1.67 1.73 -3.61
N ILE A 26 -2.78 1.37 -2.97
CA ILE A 26 -3.25 -0.01 -2.90
C ILE A 26 -3.64 -0.51 -4.29
N LYS A 27 -4.32 0.32 -5.09
CA LYS A 27 -4.67 0.01 -6.48
C LYS A 27 -3.42 -0.31 -7.31
N PHE A 28 -2.40 0.55 -7.25
CA PHE A 28 -1.17 0.33 -8.00
C PHE A 28 -0.32 -0.82 -7.45
N TYR A 29 -0.34 -1.05 -6.14
CA TYR A 29 0.27 -2.23 -5.54
C TYR A 29 -0.37 -3.51 -6.06
N TYR A 30 -1.72 -3.59 -6.09
CA TYR A 30 -2.43 -4.71 -6.70
C TYR A 30 -2.07 -4.91 -8.17
N SER A 31 -1.99 -3.83 -8.96
CA SER A 31 -1.51 -3.91 -10.34
C SER A 31 -0.06 -4.40 -10.43
N CYS A 32 0.78 -3.99 -9.49
CA CYS A 32 2.19 -4.39 -9.44
C CYS A 32 2.35 -5.89 -9.15
N ILE A 33 1.63 -6.43 -8.16
CA ILE A 33 1.69 -7.86 -7.82
C ILE A 33 1.00 -8.77 -8.85
N GLN A 34 0.02 -8.25 -9.59
CA GLN A 34 -0.61 -8.98 -10.70
C GLN A 34 0.33 -9.21 -11.89
N GLY A 35 1.47 -8.49 -11.91
CA GLY A 35 2.54 -8.66 -12.88
C GLY A 35 2.54 -7.60 -13.96
N GLY A 36 3.72 -7.39 -14.56
CA GLY A 36 3.93 -6.38 -15.61
C GLY A 36 4.45 -5.04 -15.11
N TRP A 37 4.87 -4.95 -13.84
CA TRP A 37 5.40 -3.72 -13.27
C TRP A 37 6.91 -3.78 -13.07
N THR A 38 7.53 -2.61 -13.14
CA THR A 38 8.96 -2.42 -12.94
C THR A 38 9.22 -2.04 -11.48
N GLY A 39 10.22 -2.64 -10.83
CA GLY A 39 10.55 -2.37 -9.43
C GLY A 39 9.95 -3.36 -8.43
N LYS A 40 10.29 -3.20 -7.14
CA LYS A 40 9.79 -4.05 -6.05
C LYS A 40 8.50 -3.47 -5.49
N CYS A 41 7.37 -4.12 -5.74
CA CYS A 41 6.04 -3.64 -5.34
C CYS A 41 5.96 -3.26 -3.85
N ASP A 42 6.61 -4.01 -2.97
CA ASP A 42 6.67 -3.73 -1.53
C ASP A 42 7.40 -2.42 -1.21
N ASP A 43 8.53 -2.16 -1.89
CA ASP A 43 9.25 -0.90 -1.75
C ASP A 43 8.39 0.26 -2.27
N CYS A 44 7.71 0.07 -3.40
CA CYS A 44 6.80 1.08 -3.96
C CYS A 44 5.68 1.45 -3.00
N LEU A 45 5.10 0.46 -2.32
CA LEU A 45 4.05 0.67 -1.32
C LEU A 45 4.57 1.47 -0.14
N ARG A 46 5.75 1.10 0.41
CA ARG A 46 6.42 1.89 1.46
C ARG A 46 6.68 3.34 1.04
N TYR A 47 7.23 3.55 -0.15
CA TYR A 47 7.46 4.89 -0.68
C TYR A 47 6.14 5.67 -0.87
N CYS A 48 5.07 4.96 -1.19
CA CYS A 48 3.74 5.53 -1.34
C CYS A 48 3.18 5.98 0.01
N GLU A 49 3.42 5.24 1.09
CA GLU A 49 3.06 5.63 2.46
C GLU A 49 3.86 6.83 2.98
N GLU A 50 5.15 6.88 2.69
CA GLU A 50 6.02 7.99 3.10
C GLU A 50 5.69 9.29 2.37
N GLN A 51 5.51 9.23 1.04
CA GLN A 51 5.26 10.40 0.20
C GLN A 51 3.77 10.71 0.03
N GLN A 52 2.90 9.82 0.54
CA GLN A 52 1.46 9.87 0.33
C GLN A 52 1.10 9.94 -1.16
N LYS A 53 1.89 9.26 -2.00
CA LYS A 53 1.75 9.28 -3.46
C LYS A 53 2.53 8.16 -4.09
N TRP A 54 1.92 7.48 -5.06
CA TRP A 54 2.55 6.36 -5.72
C TRP A 54 3.76 6.80 -6.56
N PRO A 55 4.96 6.19 -6.35
CA PRO A 55 6.17 6.57 -7.07
C PRO A 55 6.16 5.97 -8.48
N SER A 56 5.29 6.48 -9.37
CA SER A 56 5.16 6.01 -10.76
C SER A 56 6.50 6.00 -11.52
N SER A 57 7.40 6.93 -11.21
CA SER A 57 8.75 6.98 -11.81
C SER A 57 9.61 5.76 -11.49
N LYS A 58 9.39 5.10 -10.35
CA LYS A 58 10.12 3.89 -9.93
C LYS A 58 9.31 2.62 -10.19
N CYS A 59 8.00 2.74 -10.07
CA CYS A 59 7.06 1.65 -10.05
C CYS A 59 5.91 1.94 -10.99
N HIS A 60 6.00 1.40 -12.18
CA HIS A 60 5.02 1.58 -13.25
C HIS A 60 4.87 0.29 -14.04
N GLU A 61 3.72 0.14 -14.67
CA GLU A 61 3.51 -0.85 -15.71
C GLU A 61 4.54 -0.66 -16.83
N ARG A 62 5.08 -1.78 -17.31
CA ARG A 62 6.02 -1.83 -18.43
C ARG A 62 5.30 -1.90 -19.77
#